data_AF-A0A3D5A6V2-F1
#
_entry.id   AF-A0A3D5A6V2-F1
#
_cell.length_a   1.000
_cell.length_b   1.000
_cell.length_c   1.000
_cell.angle_alpha   90.00
_cell.angle_beta   90.00
_cell.angle_gamma   90.00
#
_symmetry.space_group_name_H-M   'P 1'
#
loop_
_entity.id
_entity.type
_entity.pdbx_description
1 polymer ?
#
loop_
_entity_poly.entity_id
_entity_poly.type
_entity_poly.pdbx_seq_one_letter_code
_entity_poly.pdbx_strand_id
1 'polypeptide(L)'
;MRTAFNTVFLIVIITLILTSCTQEKPKQIKQEKKQSNLKIDTNQAFITFAFLNETKDSLVSLPVEDEKIKPELATHAIIENRVIPIIFSNTKLESQTSNGRQTSHNFANNGGSFFTFKEPVKKGDFALLVNQDFIDHNKVKPFIEKDKKTEEPTISILSKKYNRKIAKSATIAELEDQAQIILTLFEVKNDSALAVLSYLHHDQLITLDFPAKYDEMSTWRVDDGGIFDFENLQVLSVFQSDKSIKIATVFWGAEGYNLNLYESTDGVFKSIAETYGYSASL
;
A
#
# COMPACT_ATOMS: atom_id res chain seq x y z
N MET A 1 -59.74 -34.51 45.69
CA MET A 1 -60.78 -33.76 44.94
C MET A 1 -60.62 -32.29 45.32
N ARG A 2 -60.28 -31.41 44.35
CA ARG A 2 -60.44 -29.93 44.28
C ARG A 2 -60.09 -29.09 45.55
N THR A 3 -59.32 -28.00 45.54
CA THR A 3 -59.19 -26.90 44.57
C THR A 3 -58.03 -25.97 44.98
N ALA A 4 -57.68 -25.07 44.08
CA ALA A 4 -56.52 -24.19 43.99
C ALA A 4 -56.43 -22.97 44.95
N PHE A 5 -55.20 -22.47 45.10
CA PHE A 5 -54.70 -21.08 45.22
C PHE A 5 -55.45 -20.04 46.07
N ASN A 6 -54.77 -19.46 47.08
CA ASN A 6 -54.20 -18.10 46.96
C ASN A 6 -53.41 -17.62 48.20
N THR A 7 -52.24 -17.04 47.90
CA THR A 7 -51.59 -15.85 48.50
C THR A 7 -51.22 -15.85 49.99
N VAL A 8 -49.94 -16.11 50.28
CA VAL A 8 -49.28 -15.68 51.52
C VAL A 8 -48.20 -14.64 51.16
N PHE A 9 -48.39 -13.43 51.67
CA PHE A 9 -47.42 -12.34 51.67
C PHE A 9 -46.53 -12.56 52.91
N LEU A 10 -45.26 -12.91 52.71
CA LEU A 10 -44.29 -12.93 53.81
C LEU A 10 -43.07 -12.10 53.42
N ILE A 11 -42.94 -10.98 54.12
CA ILE A 11 -41.80 -10.07 54.08
C ILE A 11 -40.59 -10.80 54.68
N VAL A 12 -39.55 -11.00 53.89
CA VAL A 12 -38.23 -11.42 54.40
C VAL A 12 -37.30 -10.22 54.36
N ILE A 13 -36.88 -9.80 55.55
CA ILE A 13 -35.82 -8.83 55.79
C ILE A 13 -34.50 -9.50 55.40
N ILE A 14 -33.82 -8.99 54.35
CA ILE A 14 -32.43 -9.34 54.06
C ILE A 14 -31.57 -8.10 54.32
N THR A 15 -30.76 -8.22 55.36
CA THR A 15 -29.71 -7.30 55.76
C THR A 15 -28.66 -7.22 54.66
N LEU A 16 -28.55 -6.09 53.95
CA LEU A 16 -27.49 -5.86 52.97
C LEU A 16 -26.16 -5.59 53.70
N ILE A 17 -25.23 -6.52 53.57
CA ILE A 17 -23.83 -6.32 53.92
C ILE A 17 -23.21 -5.43 52.85
N LEU A 18 -22.73 -4.26 53.26
CA LEU A 18 -21.89 -3.37 52.47
C LEU A 18 -20.50 -4.01 52.30
N THR A 19 -20.28 -4.68 51.17
CA THR A 19 -18.92 -4.90 50.64
C THR A 19 -18.71 -3.97 49.46
N SER A 20 -17.82 -3.01 49.68
CA SER A 20 -17.29 -2.06 48.70
C SER A 20 -16.76 -2.78 47.46
N CYS A 21 -17.47 -2.62 46.34
CA CYS A 21 -16.97 -2.97 45.02
C CYS A 21 -16.08 -1.81 44.55
N THR A 22 -14.77 -1.90 44.80
CA THR A 22 -13.80 -0.98 44.19
C THR A 22 -13.75 -1.25 42.69
N GLN A 23 -14.31 -0.33 41.90
CA GLN A 23 -14.10 -0.28 40.46
C GLN A 23 -12.61 -0.06 40.16
N GLU A 24 -11.93 -1.07 39.62
CA GLU A 24 -10.61 -0.87 39.03
C GLU A 24 -10.75 0.00 37.77
N LYS A 25 -10.23 1.23 37.83
CA LYS A 25 -10.00 2.08 36.66
C LYS A 25 -9.03 1.37 35.70
N PRO A 26 -9.27 1.37 34.38
CA PRO A 26 -8.30 0.86 33.43
C PRO A 26 -6.99 1.65 33.55
N LYS A 27 -5.87 0.91 33.69
CA LYS A 27 -4.52 1.46 33.75
C LYS A 27 -4.23 2.25 32.46
N GLN A 28 -4.13 3.56 32.58
CA GLN A 28 -3.51 4.41 31.57
C GLN A 28 -2.04 3.99 31.43
N ILE A 29 -1.69 3.38 30.29
CA ILE A 29 -0.31 3.22 29.88
C ILE A 29 0.20 4.63 29.55
N LYS A 30 1.09 5.17 30.39
CA LYS A 30 1.84 6.38 30.08
C LYS A 30 2.67 6.11 28.82
N GLN A 31 2.25 6.64 27.67
CA GLN A 31 3.13 6.80 26.53
C GLN A 31 4.22 7.81 26.93
N GLU A 32 5.45 7.32 27.09
CA GLU A 32 6.62 8.18 27.14
C GLU A 32 6.73 8.91 25.79
N LYS A 33 6.44 10.21 25.79
CA LYS A 33 6.77 11.10 24.68
C LYS A 33 8.27 11.14 24.53
N LYS A 34 8.83 10.28 23.69
CA LYS A 34 10.20 10.43 23.20
C LYS A 34 10.21 11.67 22.30
N GLN A 35 10.69 12.77 22.85
CA GLN A 35 10.92 14.01 22.11
C GLN A 35 11.96 13.73 21.02
N SER A 36 11.49 13.61 19.77
CA SER A 36 12.34 13.50 18.59
C SER A 36 13.07 14.83 18.39
N ASN A 37 14.38 14.83 18.68
CA ASN A 37 15.31 15.90 18.30
C ASN A 37 15.86 15.67 16.88
N LEU A 38 14.99 15.34 15.92
CA LEU A 38 15.38 15.32 14.52
C LEU A 38 15.38 16.76 13.98
N LYS A 39 16.58 17.32 13.82
CA LYS A 39 16.80 18.42 12.88
C LYS A 39 16.41 17.88 11.49
N ILE A 40 15.31 18.38 10.95
CA ILE A 40 14.84 18.04 9.60
C ILE A 40 15.84 18.65 8.63
N ASP A 41 16.71 17.81 8.08
CA ASP A 41 17.62 18.19 7.01
C ASP A 41 16.79 18.44 5.75
N THR A 42 16.81 19.68 5.25
CA THR A 42 16.04 20.12 4.08
C THR A 42 16.57 19.54 2.75
N ASN A 43 17.58 18.67 2.80
CA ASN A 43 18.24 18.06 1.66
C ASN A 43 17.86 16.59 1.40
N GLN A 44 16.84 16.06 2.06
CA GLN A 44 16.37 14.69 1.79
C GLN A 44 15.26 14.68 0.73
N ALA A 45 15.31 13.74 -0.21
CA ALA A 45 14.23 13.48 -1.15
C ALA A 45 12.90 13.29 -0.40
N PHE A 46 11.89 14.06 -0.79
CA PHE A 46 10.53 13.95 -0.27
C PHE A 46 9.77 12.95 -1.12
N ILE A 47 9.08 12.00 -0.49
CA ILE A 47 8.30 10.97 -1.17
C ILE A 47 7.03 10.71 -0.37
N THR A 48 5.88 10.80 -1.02
CA THR A 48 4.61 10.29 -0.49
C THR A 48 3.71 9.85 -1.64
N PHE A 49 2.57 9.26 -1.34
CA PHE A 49 1.58 8.85 -2.33
C PHE A 49 0.31 9.70 -2.21
N ALA A 50 -0.38 9.86 -3.33
CA ALA A 50 -1.67 10.52 -3.41
C ALA A 50 -2.59 9.78 -4.37
N PHE A 51 -3.89 10.01 -4.23
CA PHE A 51 -4.88 9.61 -5.22
C PHE A 51 -5.57 10.83 -5.82
N LEU A 52 -6.04 10.67 -7.05
CA LEU A 52 -6.70 11.72 -7.81
C LEU A 52 -8.22 11.73 -7.56
N ASN A 53 -8.84 12.90 -7.69
CA ASN A 53 -10.29 12.99 -7.80
C ASN A 53 -10.80 12.48 -9.16
N GLU A 54 -12.12 12.40 -9.32
CA GLU A 54 -12.75 11.89 -10.56
C GLU A 54 -12.44 12.75 -11.79
N THR A 55 -12.36 14.08 -11.62
CA THR A 55 -12.07 15.02 -12.71
C THR A 55 -10.59 15.12 -13.06
N LYS A 56 -9.71 14.46 -12.29
CA LYS A 56 -8.25 14.43 -12.48
C LYS A 56 -7.61 15.83 -12.46
N ASP A 57 -8.17 16.75 -11.69
CA ASP A 57 -7.64 18.12 -11.53
C ASP A 57 -6.94 18.35 -10.17
N SER A 58 -7.15 17.44 -9.21
CA SER A 58 -6.67 17.58 -7.84
C SER A 58 -6.20 16.25 -7.26
N LEU A 59 -5.32 16.34 -6.28
CA LEU A 59 -4.74 15.23 -5.53
C LEU A 59 -4.99 15.39 -4.04
N VAL A 60 -5.07 14.28 -3.33
CA VAL A 60 -4.98 14.24 -1.86
C VAL A 60 -3.96 13.20 -1.45
N SER A 61 -3.02 13.60 -0.59
CA SER A 61 -2.02 12.71 -0.02
C SER A 61 -2.68 11.63 0.83
N LEU A 62 -2.21 10.41 0.69
CA LEU A 62 -2.55 9.32 1.60
C LEU A 62 -1.83 9.51 2.94
N PRO A 63 -2.44 9.10 4.05
CA PRO A 63 -1.79 9.15 5.35
C PRO A 63 -0.58 8.21 5.37
N VAL A 64 0.61 8.75 5.62
CA VAL A 64 1.80 7.94 5.95
C VAL A 64 1.90 7.88 7.47
N GLU A 65 2.06 6.67 8.03
CA GLU A 65 2.22 6.51 9.47
C GLU A 65 3.45 7.27 9.99
N ASP A 66 3.33 7.85 11.20
CA ASP A 66 4.42 8.44 11.99
C ASP A 66 5.23 9.61 11.41
N GLU A 67 4.87 10.17 10.26
CA GLU A 67 5.57 11.32 9.69
C GLU A 67 4.90 12.68 9.91
N LYS A 68 5.68 13.64 10.41
CA LYS A 68 5.39 15.06 10.20
C LYS A 68 5.73 15.42 8.74
N ILE A 69 4.88 14.99 7.82
CA ILE A 69 5.00 15.34 6.41
C ILE A 69 4.91 16.86 6.29
N LYS A 70 5.86 17.48 5.59
CA LYS A 70 5.79 18.87 5.15
C LYS A 70 5.31 18.87 3.70
N PRO A 71 3.98 18.92 3.45
CA PRO A 71 3.44 18.77 2.10
C PRO A 71 3.95 19.85 1.14
N GLU A 72 4.42 20.99 1.65
CA GLU A 72 5.00 22.08 0.86
C GLU A 72 6.32 21.67 0.15
N LEU A 73 6.95 20.57 0.57
CA LEU A 73 8.13 20.03 -0.11
C LEU A 73 7.78 19.29 -1.41
N ALA A 74 6.53 18.85 -1.56
CA ALA A 74 6.07 18.23 -2.80
C ALA A 74 5.95 19.28 -3.89
N THR A 75 6.71 19.10 -4.98
CA THR A 75 6.72 20.03 -6.13
C THR A 75 6.27 19.35 -7.42
N HIS A 76 6.34 18.02 -7.47
CA HIS A 76 5.96 17.22 -8.63
C HIS A 76 5.09 16.04 -8.22
N ALA A 77 4.15 15.68 -9.10
CA ALA A 77 3.44 14.41 -9.09
C ALA A 77 3.93 13.56 -10.26
N ILE A 78 4.16 12.28 -10.02
CA ILE A 78 4.49 11.31 -11.06
C ILE A 78 3.29 10.41 -11.27
N ILE A 79 2.70 10.47 -12.47
CA ILE A 79 1.46 9.79 -12.84
C ILE A 79 1.66 9.15 -14.21
N GLU A 80 1.51 7.83 -14.28
CA GLU A 80 1.67 7.04 -15.51
C GLU A 80 2.91 7.45 -16.32
N ASN A 81 4.08 7.43 -15.68
CA ASN A 81 5.37 7.81 -16.24
C ASN A 81 5.53 9.29 -16.65
N ARG A 82 4.61 10.18 -16.28
CA ARG A 82 4.73 11.63 -16.50
C ARG A 82 5.05 12.37 -15.21
N VAL A 83 6.05 13.23 -15.26
CA VAL A 83 6.36 14.20 -14.20
C VAL A 83 5.53 15.45 -14.45
N ILE A 84 4.69 15.82 -13.49
CA ILE A 84 3.75 16.93 -13.60
C ILE A 84 3.99 17.90 -12.43
N PRO A 85 4.24 19.20 -12.68
CA PRO A 85 4.36 20.17 -11.61
C PRO A 85 3.05 20.36 -10.85
N ILE A 86 3.13 20.42 -9.52
CA ILE A 86 1.97 20.59 -8.64
C ILE A 86 2.14 21.81 -7.73
N ILE A 87 1.04 22.20 -7.08
CA ILE A 87 1.00 23.24 -6.06
C ILE A 87 0.28 22.68 -4.85
N PHE A 88 0.89 22.79 -3.67
CA PHE A 88 0.21 22.53 -2.40
C PHE A 88 -0.87 23.59 -2.16
N SER A 89 -2.10 23.14 -1.91
CA SER A 89 -3.26 24.00 -1.69
C SER A 89 -3.52 24.22 -0.20
N ASN A 90 -3.77 23.14 0.54
CA ASN A 90 -4.07 23.17 1.96
C ASN A 90 -4.03 21.76 2.57
N THR A 91 -4.06 21.68 3.90
CA THR A 91 -4.35 20.46 4.64
C THR A 91 -5.71 20.58 5.31
N LYS A 92 -6.53 19.54 5.21
CA LYS A 92 -7.84 19.48 5.89
C LYS A 92 -8.01 18.19 6.67
N LEU A 93 -8.80 18.25 7.72
CA LEU A 93 -9.27 17.06 8.43
C LEU A 93 -10.31 16.34 7.60
N GLU A 94 -10.44 15.03 7.83
CA GLU A 94 -11.51 14.24 7.26
C GLU A 94 -12.88 14.80 7.69
N SER A 95 -13.83 14.85 6.75
CA SER A 95 -15.18 15.35 7.03
C SER A 95 -16.02 14.29 7.75
N GLN A 96 -17.04 14.75 8.49
CA GLN A 96 -18.01 13.86 9.14
C GLN A 96 -18.85 13.04 8.14
N THR A 97 -18.85 13.42 6.86
CA THR A 97 -19.54 12.71 5.77
C THR A 97 -18.63 11.71 5.07
N SER A 98 -17.37 11.57 5.48
CA SER A 98 -16.47 10.56 4.94
C SER A 98 -16.97 9.17 5.28
N ASN A 99 -16.89 8.26 4.30
CA ASN A 99 -17.08 6.83 4.51
C ASN A 99 -15.76 6.11 4.87
N GLY A 100 -14.70 6.87 5.15
CA GLY A 100 -13.36 6.35 5.47
C GLY A 100 -12.61 5.74 4.30
N ARG A 101 -13.14 5.83 3.07
CA ARG A 101 -12.52 5.24 1.86
C ARG A 101 -11.67 6.26 1.12
N GLN A 102 -10.47 5.85 0.70
CA GLN A 102 -9.53 6.64 -0.08
C GLN A 102 -9.77 6.37 -1.57
N THR A 103 -10.93 6.82 -2.06
CA THR A 103 -11.35 6.68 -3.45
C THR A 103 -11.67 8.04 -4.05
N SER A 104 -11.59 8.14 -5.38
CA SER A 104 -11.97 9.35 -6.13
C SER A 104 -13.38 9.85 -5.76
N HIS A 105 -14.33 8.93 -5.57
CA HIS A 105 -15.71 9.23 -5.19
C HIS A 105 -15.85 9.86 -3.79
N ASN A 106 -14.98 9.50 -2.83
CA ASN A 106 -14.97 10.07 -1.48
C ASN A 106 -13.95 11.21 -1.32
N PHE A 107 -13.31 11.66 -2.41
CA PHE A 107 -12.18 12.61 -2.39
C PHE A 107 -12.48 13.89 -1.61
N ALA A 108 -13.65 14.48 -1.82
CA ALA A 108 -14.04 15.73 -1.16
C ALA A 108 -14.14 15.60 0.37
N ASN A 109 -14.39 14.38 0.87
CA ASN A 109 -14.56 14.09 2.29
C ASN A 109 -13.27 13.61 2.97
N ASN A 110 -12.29 13.10 2.21
CA ASN A 110 -11.05 12.60 2.78
C ASN A 110 -10.23 13.71 3.46
N GLY A 111 -9.61 13.38 4.58
CA GLY A 111 -8.57 14.21 5.19
C GLY A 111 -7.23 14.06 4.45
N GLY A 112 -6.35 15.02 4.62
CA GLY A 112 -5.01 14.98 4.04
C GLY A 112 -4.54 16.32 3.48
N SER A 113 -3.41 16.28 2.78
CA SER A 113 -2.83 17.42 2.08
C SER A 113 -3.27 17.41 0.62
N PHE A 114 -3.81 18.54 0.17
CA PHE A 114 -4.40 18.69 -1.16
C PHE A 114 -3.45 19.44 -2.09
N PHE A 115 -3.43 19.01 -3.34
CA PHE A 115 -2.61 19.61 -4.38
C PHE A 115 -3.41 19.81 -5.65
N THR A 116 -3.01 20.81 -6.44
CA THR A 116 -3.53 21.05 -7.80
C THR A 116 -2.41 20.91 -8.82
N PHE A 117 -2.77 20.54 -10.04
CA PHE A 117 -1.82 20.45 -11.15
C PHE A 117 -1.62 21.81 -11.83
N LYS A 118 -0.39 22.09 -12.28
CA LYS A 118 -0.12 23.24 -13.16
C LYS A 118 -0.47 22.96 -14.63
N GLU A 119 -0.72 21.70 -14.96
CA GLU A 119 -1.01 21.22 -16.31
C GLU A 119 -2.15 20.18 -16.29
N PRO A 120 -2.94 20.04 -17.37
CA PRO A 120 -4.02 19.06 -17.41
C PRO A 120 -3.55 17.60 -17.31
N VAL A 121 -4.23 16.82 -16.45
CA VAL A 121 -4.06 15.37 -16.32
C VAL A 121 -5.34 14.68 -16.81
N LYS A 122 -5.18 13.57 -17.52
CA LYS A 122 -6.31 12.86 -18.17
C LYS A 122 -6.49 11.42 -17.71
N LYS A 123 -5.49 10.85 -17.05
CA LYS A 123 -5.38 9.41 -16.75
C LYS A 123 -4.60 9.21 -15.45
N GLY A 124 -4.71 8.02 -14.87
CA GLY A 124 -4.10 7.62 -13.62
C GLY A 124 -4.99 7.85 -12.40
N ASP A 125 -4.92 6.93 -11.44
CA ASP A 125 -5.65 7.02 -10.17
C ASP A 125 -4.75 7.39 -9.00
N PHE A 126 -3.46 7.10 -9.13
CA PHE A 126 -2.45 7.35 -8.10
C PHE A 126 -1.32 8.23 -8.62
N ALA A 127 -0.70 8.95 -7.70
CA ALA A 127 0.49 9.74 -7.93
C ALA A 127 1.54 9.45 -6.87
N LEU A 128 2.80 9.41 -7.28
CA LEU A 128 3.94 9.58 -6.38
C LEU A 128 4.22 11.08 -6.28
N LEU A 129 4.09 11.66 -5.09
CA LEU A 129 4.43 13.06 -4.84
C LEU A 129 5.87 13.17 -4.39
N VAL A 130 6.63 14.02 -5.07
CA VAL A 130 8.08 14.15 -4.85
C VAL A 130 8.55 15.60 -4.88
N ASN A 131 9.75 15.84 -4.36
CA ASN A 131 10.46 17.12 -4.52
C ASN A 131 11.36 17.13 -5.78
N GLN A 132 11.94 18.29 -6.09
CA GLN A 132 12.87 18.45 -7.21
C GLN A 132 14.11 17.55 -7.08
N ASP A 133 14.64 17.38 -5.86
CA ASP A 133 15.80 16.53 -5.60
C ASP A 133 15.58 15.08 -6.07
N PHE A 134 14.38 14.53 -5.86
CA PHE A 134 14.03 13.21 -6.40
C PHE A 134 14.08 13.21 -7.93
N ILE A 135 13.53 14.21 -8.60
CA ILE A 135 13.50 14.31 -10.07
C ILE A 135 14.91 14.42 -10.64
N ASP A 136 15.78 15.21 -9.99
CA ASP A 136 17.16 15.42 -10.44
C ASP A 136 18.00 14.14 -10.40
N HIS A 137 17.70 13.23 -9.47
CA HIS A 137 18.46 11.99 -9.26
C HIS A 137 17.76 10.72 -9.79
N ASN A 138 16.50 10.80 -10.24
CA ASN A 138 15.74 9.65 -10.67
C ASN A 138 15.02 9.95 -12.00
N LYS A 139 15.54 9.36 -13.08
CA LYS A 139 14.91 9.45 -14.40
C LYS A 139 13.75 8.48 -14.50
N VAL A 140 12.57 8.97 -14.88
CA VAL A 140 11.43 8.11 -15.21
C VAL A 140 11.76 7.28 -16.45
N LYS A 141 11.48 5.98 -16.37
CA LYS A 141 11.69 5.01 -17.44
C LYS A 141 10.32 4.57 -17.97
N PRO A 142 9.92 5.02 -19.17
CA PRO A 142 8.70 4.57 -19.80
C PRO A 142 8.73 3.05 -20.00
N PHE A 143 7.56 2.43 -19.85
CA PHE A 143 7.33 1.03 -20.15
C PHE A 143 5.99 0.87 -20.84
N ILE A 144 5.83 -0.27 -21.51
CA ILE A 144 4.58 -0.70 -22.11
C ILE A 144 4.10 -1.90 -21.30
N GLU A 145 2.83 -1.85 -20.88
CA GLU A 145 2.18 -3.01 -20.24
C GLU A 145 2.11 -4.19 -21.21
N LYS A 146 2.31 -5.37 -20.67
CA LYS A 146 2.29 -6.64 -21.39
C LYS A 146 1.43 -7.62 -20.61
N ASP A 147 0.86 -8.57 -21.33
CA ASP A 147 0.38 -9.81 -20.76
C ASP A 147 0.82 -10.93 -21.69
N LYS A 148 2.09 -11.33 -21.53
CA LYS A 148 2.69 -12.41 -22.31
C LYS A 148 3.35 -13.41 -21.39
N LYS A 149 3.32 -14.69 -21.79
CA LYS A 149 4.09 -15.75 -21.13
C LYS A 149 5.56 -15.33 -21.04
N THR A 150 6.17 -15.50 -19.88
CA THR A 150 7.61 -15.30 -19.69
C THR A 150 8.41 -16.25 -20.57
N GLU A 151 9.53 -15.79 -21.10
CA GLU A 151 10.41 -16.57 -21.95
C GLU A 151 11.10 -17.72 -21.19
N GLU A 152 11.31 -18.85 -21.86
CA GLU A 152 11.85 -20.08 -21.25
C GLU A 152 13.24 -19.93 -20.58
N PRO A 153 14.19 -19.13 -21.12
CA PRO A 153 15.45 -18.86 -20.43
C PRO A 153 15.23 -18.23 -19.05
N THR A 154 14.31 -17.27 -18.95
CA THR A 154 13.98 -16.58 -17.69
C THR A 154 13.24 -17.50 -16.72
N ILE A 155 12.30 -18.31 -17.21
CA ILE A 155 11.64 -19.38 -16.41
C ILE A 155 12.69 -20.32 -15.81
N SER A 156 13.71 -20.69 -16.58
CA SER A 156 14.79 -21.57 -16.15
C SER A 156 15.66 -20.93 -15.06
N ILE A 157 16.03 -19.65 -15.22
CA ILE A 157 16.79 -18.89 -14.22
C ILE A 157 16.01 -18.82 -12.89
N LEU A 158 14.74 -18.45 -12.94
CA LEU A 158 13.89 -18.31 -11.75
C LEU A 158 13.65 -19.65 -11.07
N SER A 159 13.29 -20.70 -11.82
CA SER A 159 13.09 -22.04 -11.26
C SER A 159 14.35 -22.56 -10.55
N LYS A 160 15.53 -22.29 -11.12
CA LYS A 160 16.82 -22.67 -10.53
C LYS A 160 17.15 -21.83 -9.28
N LYS A 161 16.96 -20.50 -9.33
CA LYS A 161 17.21 -19.59 -8.19
C LYS A 161 16.43 -20.02 -6.95
N TYR A 162 15.15 -20.34 -7.11
CA TYR A 162 14.27 -20.71 -5.99
C TYR A 162 14.22 -22.21 -5.72
N ASN A 163 14.86 -23.04 -6.55
CA ASN A 163 14.79 -24.50 -6.50
C ASN A 163 13.34 -25.01 -6.37
N ARG A 164 12.47 -24.45 -7.22
CA ARG A 164 11.01 -24.60 -7.11
C ARG A 164 10.37 -24.50 -8.49
N LYS A 165 9.34 -25.32 -8.72
CA LYS A 165 8.57 -25.30 -9.96
C LYS A 165 7.70 -24.04 -10.03
N ILE A 166 7.59 -23.48 -11.24
CA ILE A 166 6.77 -22.31 -11.53
C ILE A 166 5.38 -22.79 -11.95
N ALA A 167 4.33 -22.30 -11.29
CA ALA A 167 2.95 -22.57 -11.62
C ALA A 167 2.43 -21.62 -12.71
N LYS A 168 2.78 -20.33 -12.62
CA LYS A 168 2.41 -19.29 -13.60
C LYS A 168 3.53 -18.25 -13.69
N SER A 169 3.83 -17.75 -14.88
CA SER A 169 4.76 -16.64 -15.07
C SER A 169 4.37 -15.80 -16.28
N ALA A 170 4.36 -14.48 -16.10
CA ALA A 170 4.03 -13.53 -17.15
C ALA A 170 4.97 -12.32 -17.09
N THR A 171 5.40 -11.86 -18.26
CA THR A 171 6.02 -10.54 -18.40
C THR A 171 4.88 -9.52 -18.43
N ILE A 172 4.82 -8.66 -17.41
CA ILE A 172 3.74 -7.69 -17.20
C ILE A 172 4.09 -6.29 -17.70
N ALA A 173 5.37 -5.98 -17.89
CA ALA A 173 5.82 -4.74 -18.50
C ALA A 173 7.17 -4.92 -19.20
N GLU A 174 7.40 -4.10 -20.22
CA GLU A 174 8.65 -4.04 -20.97
C GLU A 174 9.08 -2.57 -21.12
N LEU A 175 10.31 -2.25 -20.73
CA LEU A 175 10.91 -0.92 -20.84
C LEU A 175 11.54 -0.75 -22.23
N GLU A 176 11.81 0.51 -22.61
CA GLU A 176 12.42 0.85 -23.91
C GLU A 176 13.79 0.20 -24.16
N ASP A 177 14.56 -0.06 -23.09
CA ASP A 177 15.86 -0.74 -23.13
C ASP A 177 15.74 -2.27 -23.03
N GLN A 178 14.56 -2.82 -23.33
CA GLN A 178 14.25 -4.25 -23.30
C GLN A 178 14.30 -4.88 -21.90
N ALA A 179 14.44 -4.09 -20.84
CA ALA A 179 14.24 -4.61 -19.50
C ALA A 179 12.79 -5.09 -19.33
N GLN A 180 12.61 -6.20 -18.64
CA GLN A 180 11.32 -6.83 -18.42
C GLN A 180 10.95 -6.80 -16.94
N ILE A 181 9.69 -6.51 -16.65
CA ILE A 181 9.09 -6.75 -15.33
C ILE A 181 8.22 -7.99 -15.44
N ILE A 182 8.47 -8.96 -14.59
CA ILE A 182 7.89 -10.29 -14.64
C ILE A 182 7.25 -10.61 -13.29
N LEU A 183 6.04 -11.17 -13.32
CA LEU A 183 5.44 -11.83 -12.17
C LEU A 183 5.52 -13.34 -12.32
N THR A 184 5.93 -14.00 -11.24
CA THR A 184 6.09 -15.44 -11.20
C THR A 184 5.45 -15.99 -9.93
N LEU A 185 4.51 -16.91 -10.08
CA LEU A 185 3.90 -17.68 -9.02
C LEU A 185 4.50 -19.08 -9.02
N PHE A 186 5.05 -19.51 -7.89
CA PHE A 186 5.61 -20.84 -7.72
C PHE A 186 4.59 -21.82 -7.14
N GLU A 187 4.69 -23.10 -7.49
CA GLU A 187 3.85 -24.17 -6.90
C GLU A 187 4.01 -24.22 -5.38
N VAL A 188 2.92 -24.30 -4.61
CA VAL A 188 2.96 -24.43 -3.13
C VAL A 188 3.84 -25.62 -2.69
N LYS A 189 4.70 -25.42 -1.69
CA LYS A 189 5.59 -26.47 -1.16
C LYS A 189 5.59 -26.43 0.37
N ASN A 190 5.10 -27.48 1.02
CA ASN A 190 5.02 -27.59 2.48
C ASN A 190 4.37 -26.35 3.13
N ASP A 191 3.19 -25.96 2.64
CA ASP A 191 2.44 -24.76 3.05
C ASP A 191 3.18 -23.42 2.85
N SER A 192 4.33 -23.40 2.18
CA SER A 192 4.93 -22.16 1.70
C SER A 192 4.30 -21.80 0.35
N ALA A 193 3.70 -20.63 0.25
CA ALA A 193 3.33 -19.98 -0.99
C ALA A 193 4.37 -18.92 -1.34
N LEU A 194 4.64 -18.72 -2.64
CA LEU A 194 5.61 -17.73 -3.10
C LEU A 194 5.21 -17.16 -4.45
N ALA A 195 5.00 -15.84 -4.48
CA ALA A 195 5.00 -15.05 -5.70
C ALA A 195 6.26 -14.16 -5.72
N VAL A 196 6.74 -13.80 -6.90
CA VAL A 196 7.94 -12.99 -7.08
C VAL A 196 7.69 -11.98 -8.20
N LEU A 197 7.94 -10.69 -7.91
CA LEU A 197 8.13 -9.67 -8.94
C LEU A 197 9.62 -9.59 -9.27
N SER A 198 9.95 -9.66 -10.55
CA SER A 198 11.32 -9.63 -11.03
C SER A 198 11.51 -8.51 -12.04
N TYR A 199 12.62 -7.80 -11.92
CA TYR A 199 13.16 -6.95 -12.98
C TYR A 199 14.34 -7.67 -13.61
N LEU A 200 14.29 -7.89 -14.92
CA LEU A 200 15.33 -8.51 -15.71
C LEU A 200 15.84 -7.53 -16.76
N HIS A 201 17.12 -7.22 -16.74
CA HIS A 201 17.78 -6.44 -17.78
C HIS A 201 19.11 -7.06 -18.11
N HIS A 202 19.27 -7.55 -19.34
CA HIS A 202 20.35 -8.47 -19.71
C HIS A 202 20.40 -9.66 -18.73
N ASP A 203 21.55 -9.93 -18.11
CA ASP A 203 21.72 -11.00 -17.11
C ASP A 203 21.45 -10.53 -15.67
N GLN A 204 21.13 -9.25 -15.47
CA GLN A 204 20.86 -8.71 -14.14
C GLN A 204 19.41 -8.99 -13.75
N LEU A 205 19.24 -9.87 -12.77
CA LEU A 205 17.95 -10.21 -12.16
C LEU A 205 17.85 -9.57 -10.77
N ILE A 206 16.84 -8.72 -10.58
CA ILE A 206 16.47 -8.11 -9.30
C ILE A 206 15.10 -8.64 -8.91
N THR A 207 14.93 -9.11 -7.66
CA THR A 207 13.66 -9.74 -7.24
C THR A 207 13.05 -9.08 -6.01
N LEU A 208 11.71 -9.09 -5.97
CA LEU A 208 10.87 -8.80 -4.82
C LEU A 208 10.07 -10.06 -4.52
N ASP A 209 10.32 -10.66 -3.37
CA ASP A 209 9.64 -11.88 -2.96
C ASP A 209 8.39 -11.53 -2.14
N PHE A 210 7.29 -12.22 -2.43
CA PHE A 210 6.06 -12.22 -1.64
C PHE A 210 5.89 -13.60 -0.98
N PRO A 211 6.70 -13.95 0.04
CA PRO A 211 6.54 -15.20 0.75
C PRO A 211 5.28 -15.13 1.62
N ALA A 212 4.52 -16.22 1.64
CA ALA A 212 3.36 -16.35 2.51
C ALA A 212 3.21 -17.78 3.01
N LYS A 213 2.47 -17.94 4.10
CA LYS A 213 1.91 -19.24 4.47
C LYS A 213 0.66 -19.45 3.62
N TYR A 214 0.58 -20.59 2.95
CA TYR A 214 -0.58 -20.93 2.15
C TYR A 214 -1.81 -21.05 3.05
N ASP A 215 -2.85 -20.36 2.63
CA ASP A 215 -4.21 -20.40 3.17
C ASP A 215 -5.17 -20.30 1.98
N GLU A 216 -6.11 -21.23 1.90
CA GLU A 216 -7.03 -21.33 0.75
C GLU A 216 -8.01 -20.16 0.65
N MET A 217 -8.12 -19.33 1.70
CA MET A 217 -8.99 -18.16 1.73
C MET A 217 -8.20 -16.86 1.57
N SER A 218 -7.02 -16.75 2.18
CA SER A 218 -6.27 -15.48 2.29
C SER A 218 -4.77 -15.71 2.45
N THR A 219 -4.07 -16.01 1.35
CA THR A 219 -2.62 -16.25 1.39
C THR A 219 -1.80 -14.95 1.44
N TRP A 220 -2.05 -14.00 0.54
CA TRP A 220 -1.35 -12.71 0.43
C TRP A 220 -2.23 -11.51 0.77
N ARG A 221 -3.53 -11.60 0.47
CA ARG A 221 -4.53 -10.57 0.76
C ARG A 221 -5.79 -11.23 1.30
N VAL A 222 -6.59 -10.46 2.04
CA VAL A 222 -7.92 -10.90 2.48
C VAL A 222 -8.76 -11.26 1.25
N ASP A 223 -9.39 -12.43 1.32
CA ASP A 223 -10.26 -13.01 0.29
C ASP A 223 -9.60 -13.19 -1.09
N ASP A 224 -8.28 -13.44 -1.15
CA ASP A 224 -7.59 -13.77 -2.40
C ASP A 224 -7.75 -15.23 -2.86
N GLY A 225 -8.43 -16.06 -2.07
CA GLY A 225 -8.69 -17.46 -2.40
C GLY A 225 -7.42 -18.31 -2.55
N GLY A 226 -6.32 -17.89 -1.93
CA GLY A 226 -5.02 -18.54 -2.07
C GLY A 226 -4.38 -18.38 -3.45
N ILE A 227 -4.85 -17.42 -4.25
CA ILE A 227 -4.38 -17.17 -5.62
C ILE A 227 -3.71 -15.80 -5.67
N PHE A 228 -2.47 -15.76 -6.13
CA PHE A 228 -1.81 -14.51 -6.49
C PHE A 228 -2.26 -14.09 -7.89
N ASP A 229 -3.34 -13.31 -7.97
CA ASP A 229 -3.77 -12.75 -9.24
C ASP A 229 -2.78 -11.66 -9.70
N PHE A 230 -2.32 -11.78 -10.95
CA PHE A 230 -1.35 -10.86 -11.52
C PHE A 230 -1.99 -9.50 -11.84
N GLU A 231 -3.30 -9.47 -12.06
CA GLU A 231 -4.04 -8.20 -12.28
C GLU A 231 -4.09 -7.33 -11.03
N ASN A 232 -3.97 -7.94 -9.84
CA ASN A 232 -3.99 -7.22 -8.57
C ASN A 232 -2.71 -6.41 -8.34
N LEU A 233 -1.57 -6.80 -8.92
CA LEU A 233 -0.30 -6.08 -8.75
C LEU A 233 0.10 -5.34 -10.03
N GLN A 234 -0.03 -4.01 -10.00
CA GLN A 234 0.23 -3.15 -11.15
C GLN A 234 1.49 -2.30 -10.92
N VAL A 235 2.30 -2.16 -11.97
CA VAL A 235 3.42 -1.22 -11.99
C VAL A 235 2.88 0.16 -12.35
N LEU A 236 3.13 1.15 -11.50
CA LEU A 236 2.69 2.53 -11.72
C LEU A 236 3.75 3.36 -12.44
N SER A 237 5.01 3.20 -12.05
CA SER A 237 6.14 3.93 -12.61
C SER A 237 7.46 3.22 -12.31
N VAL A 238 8.43 3.37 -13.21
CA VAL A 238 9.79 2.86 -13.02
C VAL A 238 10.77 4.02 -13.09
N PHE A 239 11.79 3.97 -12.24
CA PHE A 239 12.81 5.01 -12.17
C PHE A 239 14.21 4.40 -12.23
N GLN A 240 15.12 5.12 -12.87
CA GLN A 240 16.55 4.82 -12.89
C GLN A 240 17.32 5.98 -12.25
N SER A 241 18.12 5.65 -11.25
CA SER A 241 19.22 6.50 -10.77
C SER A 241 20.56 5.92 -11.23
N ASP A 242 21.68 6.59 -10.95
CA ASP A 242 23.02 6.05 -11.27
C ASP A 242 23.34 4.72 -10.56
N LYS A 243 22.63 4.42 -9.46
CA LYS A 243 22.97 3.30 -8.55
C LYS A 243 21.89 2.23 -8.47
N SER A 244 20.64 2.58 -8.79
CA SER A 244 19.48 1.72 -8.52
C SER A 244 18.35 1.93 -9.51
N ILE A 245 17.61 0.86 -9.75
CA ILE A 245 16.24 0.87 -10.25
C ILE A 245 15.28 1.05 -9.07
N LYS A 246 14.23 1.84 -9.26
CA LYS A 246 13.07 1.90 -8.36
C LYS A 246 11.78 1.57 -9.11
N ILE A 247 10.83 0.93 -8.44
CA ILE A 247 9.53 0.57 -9.02
C ILE A 247 8.43 1.00 -8.05
N ALA A 248 7.53 1.86 -8.51
CA ALA A 248 6.29 2.16 -7.81
C ALA A 248 5.21 1.18 -8.25
N THR A 249 4.47 0.61 -7.30
CA THR A 249 3.40 -0.37 -7.56
C THR A 249 2.14 -0.06 -6.77
N VAL A 250 1.01 -0.54 -7.26
CA VAL A 250 -0.21 -0.74 -6.46
C VAL A 250 -0.52 -2.24 -6.38
N PHE A 251 -0.82 -2.72 -5.17
CA PHE A 251 -1.31 -4.08 -4.92
C PHE A 251 -2.73 -4.03 -4.37
N TRP A 252 -3.69 -4.33 -5.23
CA TRP A 252 -5.11 -4.41 -4.91
C TRP A 252 -5.45 -5.65 -4.07
N GLY A 253 -6.47 -5.53 -3.24
CA GLY A 253 -7.13 -6.62 -2.53
C GLY A 253 -8.58 -6.26 -2.25
N ALA A 254 -9.34 -7.19 -1.67
CA ALA A 254 -10.78 -7.02 -1.46
C ALA A 254 -11.13 -5.75 -0.68
N GLU A 255 -10.36 -5.41 0.36
CA GLU A 255 -10.63 -4.27 1.25
C GLU A 255 -10.09 -2.92 0.74
N GLY A 256 -9.12 -2.94 -0.16
CA GLY A 256 -8.27 -1.79 -0.42
C GLY A 256 -7.04 -2.09 -1.26
N TYR A 257 -6.09 -1.16 -1.22
CA TYR A 257 -4.85 -1.26 -1.97
C TYR A 257 -3.65 -0.88 -1.12
N ASN A 258 -2.49 -1.44 -1.47
CA ASN A 258 -1.20 -1.03 -0.94
C ASN A 258 -0.41 -0.35 -2.05
N LEU A 259 0.10 0.85 -1.79
CA LEU A 259 1.05 1.53 -2.67
C LEU A 259 2.44 1.39 -2.08
N ASN A 260 3.41 1.12 -2.94
CA ASN A 260 4.79 0.95 -2.50
C ASN A 260 5.76 1.50 -3.55
N LEU A 261 6.84 2.11 -3.09
CA LEU A 261 8.00 2.42 -3.89
C LEU A 261 9.14 1.53 -3.40
N TYR A 262 9.58 0.62 -4.28
CA TYR A 262 10.72 -0.23 -4.02
C TYR A 262 11.99 0.35 -4.63
N GLU A 263 13.12 0.20 -3.95
CA GLU A 263 14.45 0.47 -4.48
C GLU A 263 15.29 -0.81 -4.51
N SER A 264 16.02 -1.00 -5.61
CA SER A 264 16.95 -2.11 -5.74
C SER A 264 18.20 -1.91 -4.89
N THR A 265 18.59 -2.94 -4.16
CA THR A 265 19.81 -3.02 -3.35
C THR A 265 20.28 -4.46 -3.33
N ASP A 266 21.52 -4.73 -3.75
CA ASP A 266 22.12 -6.06 -3.72
C ASP A 266 21.29 -7.17 -4.42
N GLY A 267 20.69 -6.84 -5.57
CA GLY A 267 19.91 -7.80 -6.37
C GLY A 267 18.51 -8.10 -5.82
N VAL A 268 18.04 -7.36 -4.82
CA VAL A 268 16.65 -7.42 -4.33
C VAL A 268 16.02 -6.04 -4.27
N PHE A 269 14.70 -5.99 -4.33
CA PHE A 269 13.91 -4.78 -4.09
C PHE A 269 13.57 -4.65 -2.61
N LYS A 270 13.67 -3.44 -2.06
CA LYS A 270 13.30 -3.10 -0.68
C LYS A 270 12.32 -1.93 -0.68
N SER A 271 11.27 -2.01 0.16
CA SER A 271 10.32 -0.91 0.36
C SER A 271 11.06 0.30 0.92
N ILE A 272 10.93 1.45 0.27
CA ILE A 272 11.48 2.74 0.73
C ILE A 272 10.40 3.79 1.00
N ALA A 273 9.18 3.55 0.51
CA ALA A 273 7.98 4.29 0.89
C ALA A 273 6.76 3.40 0.67
N GLU A 274 5.82 3.40 1.61
CA GLU A 274 4.59 2.62 1.50
C GLU A 274 3.41 3.33 2.16
N THR A 275 2.23 3.04 1.66
CA THR A 275 0.96 3.44 2.26
C THR A 275 -0.11 2.45 1.84
N TYR A 276 -1.25 2.50 2.52
CA TYR A 276 -2.45 1.78 2.11
C TYR A 276 -3.62 2.76 1.96
N GLY A 277 -4.67 2.30 1.28
CA GLY A 277 -5.94 3.00 1.21
C GLY A 277 -7.09 2.00 1.16
N TYR A 278 -8.20 2.33 1.81
CA TYR A 278 -9.41 1.53 1.76
C TYR A 278 -10.25 1.90 0.54
N SER A 279 -10.67 0.90 -0.24
CA SER A 279 -11.45 1.12 -1.46
C SER A 279 -12.74 0.32 -1.55
N ALA A 280 -12.93 -0.70 -0.69
CA ALA A 280 -14.15 -1.50 -0.70
C ALA A 280 -15.40 -0.68 -0.35
N SER A 281 -16.50 -0.94 -1.04
CA SER A 281 -17.82 -0.46 -0.59
C SER A 281 -18.14 -1.08 0.78
N LEU A 282 -18.65 -0.28 1.71
CA LEU A 282 -19.24 -0.78 2.96
C LEU A 282 -20.59 -1.45 2.70
#